data_AF-A0A1J6JS29-F1
#
_entry.id   AF-A0A1J6JS29-F1
#
_cell.length_a   1.000
_cell.length_b   1.000
_cell.length_c   1.000
_cell.angle_alpha   90.00
_cell.angle_beta   90.00
_cell.angle_gamma   90.00
#
_symmetry.space_group_name_H-M   'P 1'
#
loop_
_entity.id
_entity.type
_entity.pdbx_description
1 polymer ?
#
loop_
_entity_poly.entity_id
_entity_poly.type
_entity_poly.pdbx_seq_one_letter_code
_entity_poly.pdbx_strand_id
1 'polypeptide(L)'
;VNSHIVPSSTATANGHENKLRRSKRCRIEASFGPDFITTFFTENIGLNILSDELVSIYLIEEDPKTYSEAIRSIDASFWKEAIKSELDSIVSYHTWDLSDFPKGCKPISSKWIF
;
A
#
# COMPACT_ATOMS: atom_id res chain seq x y z
N VAL A 1 -5.00 -70.73 -21.76
CA VAL A 1 -6.21 -69.96 -22.12
C VAL A 1 -6.48 -68.97 -21.01
N ASN A 2 -6.27 -67.68 -21.30
CA ASN A 2 -6.86 -66.42 -20.76
C ASN A 2 -7.22 -66.34 -19.25
N SER A 3 -6.96 -65.29 -18.46
CA SER A 3 -6.52 -63.88 -18.65
C SER A 3 -6.48 -63.22 -17.24
N HIS A 4 -5.40 -62.55 -16.81
CA HIS A 4 -5.26 -61.06 -16.66
C HIS A 4 -6.37 -60.39 -15.78
N ILE A 5 -6.15 -59.57 -14.72
CA ILE A 5 -5.27 -58.38 -14.49
C ILE A 5 -5.34 -57.86 -13.02
N VAL A 6 -4.16 -57.51 -12.46
CA VAL A 6 -3.72 -56.33 -11.64
C VAL A 6 -4.40 -55.90 -10.30
N PRO A 7 -3.61 -55.50 -9.27
CA PRO A 7 -4.08 -54.88 -8.03
C PRO A 7 -4.14 -53.34 -8.10
N SER A 8 -5.10 -52.72 -7.42
CA SER A 8 -5.31 -51.25 -7.32
C SER A 8 -6.12 -50.97 -6.04
N SER A 9 -5.92 -49.94 -5.21
CA SER A 9 -5.04 -48.77 -5.25
C SER A 9 -4.88 -48.24 -3.82
N THR A 10 -3.70 -47.67 -3.52
CA THR A 10 -3.47 -46.68 -2.48
C THR A 10 -4.30 -45.41 -2.75
N ALA A 11 -4.99 -44.88 -1.75
CA ALA A 11 -5.55 -43.52 -1.76
C ALA A 11 -4.96 -42.76 -0.55
N THR A 12 -3.74 -42.22 -0.67
CA THR A 12 -3.44 -40.79 -0.92
C THR A 12 -4.22 -39.80 -0.07
N ALA A 13 -3.48 -39.16 0.84
CA ALA A 13 -3.88 -38.01 1.64
C ALA A 13 -4.43 -36.88 0.74
N ASN A 14 -5.68 -36.49 0.98
CA ASN A 14 -6.26 -35.29 0.36
C ASN A 14 -5.86 -34.06 1.18
N GLY A 15 -4.74 -33.44 0.82
CA GLY A 15 -4.43 -32.07 1.20
C GLY A 15 -5.36 -31.12 0.44
N HIS A 16 -6.32 -30.52 1.13
CA HIS A 16 -7.08 -29.40 0.60
C HIS A 16 -6.12 -28.20 0.43
N GLU A 17 -5.59 -28.01 -0.78
CA GLU A 17 -4.92 -26.78 -1.16
C GLU A 17 -5.91 -25.61 -1.06
N ASN A 18 -5.82 -24.84 0.01
CA ASN A 18 -6.46 -23.53 0.11
C ASN A 18 -5.72 -22.56 -0.82
N LYS A 19 -6.05 -22.62 -2.11
CA LYS A 19 -5.49 -21.72 -3.12
C LYS A 19 -6.03 -20.31 -2.84
N LEU A 20 -5.18 -19.43 -2.34
CA LEU A 20 -5.49 -18.02 -2.13
C LEU A 20 -6.03 -17.44 -3.45
N ARG A 21 -7.27 -16.92 -3.42
CA ARG A 21 -7.90 -16.30 -4.59
C ARG A 21 -7.15 -15.01 -4.93
N ARG A 22 -6.17 -15.13 -5.83
CA ARG A 22 -5.44 -13.97 -6.35
C ARG A 22 -6.36 -13.17 -7.28
N SER A 23 -6.51 -11.88 -6.99
CA SER A 23 -7.22 -10.96 -7.88
C SER A 23 -6.60 -10.99 -9.28
N LYS A 24 -7.45 -11.15 -10.31
CA LYS A 24 -7.07 -11.01 -11.72
C LYS A 24 -7.41 -9.63 -12.30
N ARG A 25 -7.90 -8.70 -11.46
CA ARG A 25 -8.25 -7.37 -11.93
C ARG A 25 -7.00 -6.66 -12.43
N CYS A 26 -7.03 -6.26 -13.71
CA CYS A 26 -6.08 -5.32 -14.26
C CYS A 26 -6.30 -3.96 -13.59
N ARG A 27 -5.22 -3.30 -13.15
CA ARG A 27 -5.31 -1.91 -12.71
C ARG A 27 -5.48 -1.07 -13.98
N ILE A 28 -6.56 -0.31 -14.04
CA ILE A 28 -6.79 0.68 -15.09
C ILE A 28 -6.42 2.01 -14.48
N GLU A 29 -5.46 2.70 -15.08
CA GLU A 29 -5.11 4.07 -14.66
C GLU A 29 -6.30 4.98 -14.97
N ALA A 30 -6.78 5.69 -13.95
CA ALA A 30 -7.81 6.71 -14.13
C ALA A 30 -7.15 7.96 -14.72
N SER A 31 -7.69 8.49 -15.81
CA SER A 31 -7.29 9.79 -16.34
C SER A 31 -8.18 10.87 -15.73
N PHE A 32 -7.61 11.71 -14.86
CA PHE A 32 -8.37 12.70 -14.08
C PHE A 32 -8.67 14.00 -14.84
N GLY A 33 -8.31 14.10 -16.13
CA GLY A 33 -8.48 15.34 -16.91
C GLY A 33 -7.44 16.41 -16.55
N PRO A 34 -7.63 17.68 -16.95
CA PRO A 34 -6.76 18.79 -16.55
C PRO A 34 -6.66 18.80 -15.02
N ASP A 35 -5.44 18.65 -14.49
CA ASP A 35 -5.20 18.16 -13.13
C ASP A 35 -6.06 18.85 -12.06
N PHE A 36 -6.68 18.04 -11.19
CA PHE A 36 -7.39 18.47 -9.97
C PHE A 36 -6.59 19.51 -9.17
N ILE A 37 -5.27 19.38 -9.23
CA ILE A 37 -4.28 20.29 -8.66
C ILE A 37 -4.42 21.71 -9.21
N THR A 38 -4.51 21.84 -10.54
CA THR A 38 -4.56 23.12 -11.24
C THR A 38 -5.85 23.87 -10.91
N THR A 39 -6.99 23.16 -10.85
CA THR A 39 -8.27 23.75 -10.46
C THR A 39 -8.28 24.14 -8.99
N PHE A 40 -7.80 23.28 -8.09
CA PHE A 40 -7.72 23.56 -6.65
C PHE A 40 -6.88 24.82 -6.35
N PHE A 41 -5.72 24.96 -6.97
CA PHE A 41 -4.84 26.12 -6.76
C PHE A 41 -5.38 27.41 -7.39
N THR A 42 -5.97 27.32 -8.58
CA THR A 42 -6.55 28.48 -9.27
C THR A 42 -7.76 29.03 -8.50
N GLU A 43 -8.58 28.16 -7.93
CA GLU A 43 -9.80 28.52 -7.20
C GLU A 43 -9.53 28.99 -5.76
N ASN A 44 -8.57 28.39 -5.06
CA ASN A 44 -8.36 28.67 -3.63
C ASN A 44 -7.24 29.66 -3.29
N ILE A 45 -6.21 29.82 -4.13
CA ILE A 45 -5.00 30.61 -3.79
C ILE A 45 -4.89 31.87 -4.65
N GLY A 46 -5.49 31.89 -5.84
CA GLY A 46 -5.39 32.99 -6.79
C GLY A 46 -4.07 32.94 -7.56
N LEU A 47 -4.18 32.72 -8.88
CA LEU A 47 -3.11 32.44 -9.86
C LEU A 47 -1.90 33.41 -9.86
N ASN A 48 -1.98 34.58 -9.20
CA ASN A 48 -0.94 35.61 -9.27
C ASN A 48 0.17 35.51 -8.19
N ILE A 49 0.06 34.62 -7.20
CA ILE A 49 1.07 34.45 -6.13
C ILE A 49 1.84 33.11 -6.23
N LEU A 50 1.39 32.18 -7.07
CA LEU A 50 2.10 30.93 -7.30
C LEU A 50 3.18 31.18 -8.35
N SER A 51 4.44 31.25 -7.92
CA SER A 51 5.55 31.11 -8.84
C SER A 51 5.41 29.77 -9.57
N ASP A 52 5.78 29.73 -10.86
CA ASP A 52 5.87 28.49 -11.64
C ASP A 52 6.67 27.39 -10.89
N GLU A 53 7.53 27.81 -9.96
CA GLU A 53 8.29 26.96 -9.03
C GLU A 53 7.40 26.16 -8.06
N LEU A 54 6.36 26.75 -7.45
CA LEU A 54 5.46 26.02 -6.52
C LEU A 54 4.54 25.05 -7.26
N VAL A 55 4.05 25.43 -8.44
CA VAL A 55 3.26 24.55 -9.31
C VAL A 55 4.13 23.39 -9.81
N SER A 56 5.38 23.69 -10.20
CA SER A 56 6.37 22.68 -10.60
C SER A 56 6.68 21.71 -9.46
N ILE A 57 6.92 22.18 -8.24
CA ILE A 57 7.10 21.31 -7.08
C ILE A 57 5.90 20.38 -6.92
N TYR A 58 4.67 20.91 -6.91
CA TYR A 58 3.51 20.06 -6.66
C TYR A 58 3.14 19.11 -7.82
N LEU A 59 3.54 19.41 -9.06
CA LEU A 59 3.33 18.54 -10.23
C LEU A 59 4.47 17.53 -10.46
N ILE A 60 5.66 17.77 -9.90
CA ILE A 60 6.87 16.96 -10.13
C ILE A 60 7.29 16.18 -8.88
N GLU A 61 6.94 16.64 -7.68
CA GLU A 61 7.31 15.98 -6.43
C GLU A 61 6.59 14.64 -6.33
N GLU A 62 7.36 13.55 -6.45
CA GLU A 62 6.87 12.20 -6.19
C GLU A 62 6.44 12.06 -4.73
N ASP A 63 5.46 11.18 -4.48
CA ASP A 63 5.03 10.84 -3.12
C ASP A 63 6.26 10.51 -2.23
N PRO A 64 6.33 11.06 -1.01
CA PRO A 64 7.48 10.85 -0.15
C PRO A 64 7.66 9.37 0.16
N LYS A 65 8.88 8.86 -0.05
CA LYS A 65 9.19 7.44 0.14
C LYS A 65 9.66 7.15 1.56
N THR A 66 10.06 8.21 2.27
CA THR A 66 10.58 8.13 3.62
C THR A 66 9.87 9.11 4.54
N TYR A 67 9.85 8.78 5.84
CA TYR A 67 9.31 9.67 6.86
C TYR A 67 9.98 11.05 6.83
N SER A 68 11.31 11.09 6.65
CA SER A 68 12.05 12.34 6.60
C SER A 68 11.64 13.23 5.44
N GLU A 69 11.30 12.66 4.28
CA GLU A 69 10.75 13.40 3.13
C GLU A 69 9.34 13.88 3.44
N ALA A 70 8.48 13.01 3.97
CA ALA A 70 7.09 13.34 4.33
C ALA A 70 7.00 14.48 5.36
N ILE A 71 7.92 14.53 6.33
CA ILE A 71 7.93 15.60 7.34
C ILE A 71 8.54 16.90 6.81
N ARG A 72 9.25 16.86 5.69
CA ARG A 72 9.80 18.04 5.02
C ARG A 72 8.89 18.57 3.90
N SER A 73 7.89 17.80 3.48
CA SER A 73 6.94 18.20 2.45
C SER A 73 5.95 19.26 2.97
N ILE A 74 5.24 19.88 2.03
CA ILE A 74 4.19 20.85 2.36
C ILE A 74 3.06 20.22 3.19
N ASP A 75 2.83 18.92 3.00
CA ASP A 75 1.79 18.13 3.66
C ASP A 75 2.23 17.52 5.00
N ALA A 76 3.38 17.95 5.55
CA ALA A 76 3.93 17.39 6.78
C ALA A 76 2.96 17.39 7.97
N SER A 77 2.04 18.36 8.06
CA SER A 77 0.98 18.37 9.08
C SER A 77 0.00 17.22 8.90
N PHE A 78 -0.44 16.97 7.66
CA PHE A 78 -1.35 15.88 7.34
C PHE A 78 -0.69 14.52 7.57
N TRP A 79 0.58 14.36 7.18
CA TRP A 79 1.34 13.13 7.45
C TRP A 79 1.45 12.83 8.94
N LYS A 80 1.74 13.84 9.77
CA LYS A 80 1.79 13.68 11.23
C LYS A 80 0.46 13.27 11.82
N GLU A 81 -0.62 13.89 11.37
CA GLU A 81 -1.97 13.56 11.83
C GLU A 81 -2.37 12.13 11.43
N ALA A 82 -2.11 11.74 10.19
CA ALA A 82 -2.39 10.40 9.69
C ALA A 82 -1.61 9.32 10.48
N ILE A 83 -0.31 9.53 10.70
CA ILE A 83 0.54 8.63 11.50
C ILE A 83 0.00 8.51 12.92
N LYS A 84 -0.36 9.64 13.54
CA LYS A 84 -0.91 9.64 14.90
C LYS A 84 -2.24 8.89 14.98
N SER A 85 -3.15 9.17 14.05
CA SER A 85 -4.46 8.51 13.98
C SER A 85 -4.32 6.99 13.82
N GLU A 86 -3.41 6.54 12.94
CA GLU A 86 -3.15 5.12 12.75
C GLU A 86 -2.59 4.49 14.03
N LEU A 87 -1.59 5.11 14.68
CA LEU A 87 -1.03 4.63 15.94
C LEU A 87 -2.08 4.55 17.05
N ASP A 88 -2.90 5.59 17.21
CA ASP A 88 -3.99 5.64 18.18
C ASP A 88 -4.99 4.51 17.91
N SER A 89 -5.28 4.23 16.63
CA SER A 89 -6.16 3.12 16.26
C SER A 89 -5.59 1.76 16.68
N ILE A 90 -4.31 1.51 16.40
CA ILE A 90 -3.63 0.25 16.74
C ILE A 90 -3.68 0.00 18.25
N VAL A 91 -3.41 1.05 19.03
CA VAL A 91 -3.47 0.99 20.50
C VAL A 91 -4.90 0.77 20.98
N SER A 92 -5.88 1.51 20.42
CA SER A 92 -7.27 1.44 20.85
C SER A 92 -7.93 0.07 20.61
N TYR A 93 -7.59 -0.57 19.49
CA TYR A 93 -8.11 -1.89 19.14
C TYR A 93 -7.27 -3.04 19.68
N HIS A 94 -6.12 -2.74 20.30
CA HIS A 94 -5.16 -3.72 20.83
C HIS A 94 -4.82 -4.82 19.79
N THR A 95 -4.71 -4.40 18.53
CA THR A 95 -4.50 -5.32 17.39
C THR A 95 -3.04 -5.77 17.28
N TRP A 96 -2.10 -4.90 17.66
CA TRP A 96 -0.67 -5.15 17.52
C TRP A 96 0.10 -4.67 18.75
N ASP A 97 0.95 -5.55 19.29
CA ASP A 97 1.94 -5.21 20.31
C ASP A 97 3.34 -5.23 19.70
N LEU A 98 4.21 -4.33 20.16
CA LEU A 98 5.62 -4.33 19.79
C LEU A 98 6.35 -5.46 20.52
N SER A 99 6.97 -6.36 19.77
CA SER A 99 7.77 -7.46 20.32
C SER A 99 9.12 -7.56 19.63
N ASP A 100 10.13 -8.06 20.36
CA ASP A 100 11.44 -8.32 19.78
C ASP A 100 11.38 -9.36 18.67
N PHE A 101 12.26 -9.18 17.69
CA PHE A 101 12.35 -10.08 16.56
C PHE A 101 13.00 -11.43 16.97
N PRO A 102 12.33 -12.57 16.77
CA PRO A 102 12.90 -13.87 17.12
C PRO A 102 14.09 -14.23 16.24
N LYS A 103 15.14 -14.79 16.84
CA LYS A 103 16.37 -15.19 16.15
C LYS A 103 16.08 -16.24 15.06
N GLY A 104 16.57 -16.00 13.85
CA GLY A 104 16.47 -16.94 12.72
C GLY A 104 15.18 -16.84 11.89
N CYS A 105 14.27 -15.93 12.24
CA CYS A 105 13.10 -15.64 11.40
C CYS A 105 13.46 -14.63 10.29
N LYS A 106 12.58 -14.48 9.30
CA LYS A 106 12.60 -13.36 8.34
C LYS A 106 11.36 -12.50 8.59
N PRO A 107 11.50 -11.18 8.74
CA PRO A 107 10.33 -10.32 8.95
C PRO A 107 9.49 -10.27 7.67
N ILE A 108 8.18 -10.09 7.85
CA ILE A 108 7.30 -9.74 6.74
C ILE A 108 7.66 -8.32 6.33
N SER A 109 7.96 -8.11 5.06
CA SER A 109 8.18 -6.77 4.52
C SER A 109 6.83 -6.05 4.43
N SER A 110 6.59 -5.08 5.29
CA SER A 110 5.54 -4.07 5.12
C SER A 110 6.15 -2.81 4.49
N LYS A 111 5.42 -2.18 3.57
CA LYS A 111 5.78 -0.88 3.02
C LYS A 111 4.74 0.12 3.49
N TRP A 112 5.15 1.03 4.37
CA TRP A 112 4.37 2.23 4.67
C TRP A 112 4.41 3.15 3.46
N ILE A 113 3.27 3.74 3.14
CA ILE A 113 3.16 4.79 2.13
C ILE A 113 2.91 6.11 2.85
N PHE A 114 3.69 7.11 2.48
CA PHE A 114 3.38 8.50 2.76
C PHE A 114 2.82 9.10 1.47
#